data_AF-A0A2S2FE35-F1
#
_entry.id   AF-A0A2S2FE35-F1
#
_cell.length_a   1.000
_cell.length_b   1.000
_cell.length_c   1.000
_cell.angle_alpha   90.00
_cell.angle_beta   90.00
_cell.angle_gamma   90.00
#
_symmetry.space_group_name_H-M   'P 1'
#
loop_
_entity.id
_entity.type
_entity.pdbx_description
1 polymer ?
#
loop_
_entity_poly.entity_id
_entity_poly.type
_entity_poly.pdbx_seq_one_letter_code
_entity_poly.pdbx_strand_id
1 'polypeptide(L)'
;MRDDQVEKMEKLAEEVADDFIITTCAAINTSIADKQGRGDKGFLYKISKDTAGVLATIERVLAFKNGKLPPISATAETQEKYEQQLIKKAEEEAAKVRQRVS
;
A
#
# COMPACT_ATOMS: atom_id res chain seq x y z
N MET A 1 -11.51 -13.34 -0.46
CA MET A 1 -10.34 -14.05 -1.00
C MET A 1 -10.32 -15.46 -0.43
N ARG A 2 -10.24 -16.47 -1.28
CA ARG A 2 -10.02 -17.86 -0.88
C ARG A 2 -8.55 -18.09 -0.57
N ASP A 3 -8.21 -19.15 0.17
CA ASP A 3 -6.83 -19.41 0.59
C ASP A 3 -5.88 -19.60 -0.61
N ASP A 4 -6.37 -20.23 -1.69
CA ASP A 4 -5.63 -20.38 -2.95
C ASP A 4 -5.28 -19.06 -3.63
N GLN A 5 -6.07 -18.01 -3.39
CA GLN A 5 -5.84 -16.67 -3.93
C GLN A 5 -4.89 -15.88 -3.03
N VAL A 6 -4.88 -16.13 -1.71
CA VAL A 6 -3.94 -15.51 -0.78
C VAL A 6 -2.53 -16.00 -1.08
N GLU A 7 -2.33 -17.30 -1.22
CA GLU A 7 -1.03 -17.90 -1.54
C GLU A 7 -0.47 -17.36 -2.87
N LYS A 8 -1.33 -17.18 -3.88
CA LYS A 8 -0.94 -16.57 -5.17
C LYS A 8 -0.53 -15.11 -5.02
N MET A 9 -1.21 -14.35 -4.16
CA MET A 9 -0.88 -12.95 -3.89
C MET A 9 0.43 -12.81 -3.10
N GLU A 10 0.72 -13.72 -2.17
CA GLU A 10 1.99 -13.77 -1.44
C GLU A 10 3.16 -14.09 -2.39
N LYS A 11 3.01 -15.10 -3.25
CA LYS A 11 4.00 -15.41 -4.29
C LYS A 11 4.23 -14.24 -5.25
N LEU A 12 3.15 -13.58 -5.67
CA LEU A 12 3.26 -12.38 -6.49
C LEU A 12 3.99 -11.24 -5.76
N ALA A 13 3.79 -11.09 -4.45
CA ALA A 13 4.52 -10.11 -3.65
C ALA A 13 6.02 -10.39 -3.65
N GLU A 14 6.42 -11.66 -3.50
CA GLU A 14 7.81 -12.10 -3.56
C GLU A 14 8.42 -11.82 -4.94
N GLU A 15 7.75 -12.21 -6.02
CA GLU A 15 8.22 -11.96 -7.40
C GLU A 15 8.41 -10.46 -7.69
N VAL A 16 7.44 -9.64 -7.30
CA VAL A 16 7.51 -8.17 -7.46
C VAL A 16 8.62 -7.57 -6.60
N ALA A 17 8.88 -8.12 -5.41
CA ALA A 17 9.98 -7.68 -4.56
C ALA A 17 11.35 -8.03 -5.17
N ASP A 18 11.49 -9.21 -5.76
CA ASP A 18 12.71 -9.63 -6.47
C ASP A 18 12.97 -8.73 -7.68
N ASP A 19 11.94 -8.47 -8.50
CA ASP A 19 12.04 -7.55 -9.65
C ASP A 19 12.44 -6.14 -9.22
N PHE A 20 11.90 -5.66 -8.10
CA PHE A 20 12.27 -4.38 -7.51
C PHE A 20 13.76 -4.34 -7.14
N ILE A 21 14.26 -5.37 -6.46
CA ILE A 21 15.66 -5.46 -6.03
C ILE A 21 16.58 -5.49 -7.26
N ILE A 22 16.31 -6.38 -8.21
CA ILE A 22 17.12 -6.56 -9.43
C ILE A 22 17.19 -5.26 -10.22
N THR A 23 16.03 -4.63 -10.46
CA THR A 23 15.96 -3.37 -11.23
C THR A 23 16.68 -2.24 -10.52
N THR A 24 16.55 -2.14 -9.20
CA THR A 24 17.23 -1.11 -8.41
C THR A 24 18.74 -1.31 -8.39
N CYS A 25 19.21 -2.55 -8.27
CA CYS A 25 20.63 -2.88 -8.38
C CYS A 25 21.17 -2.53 -9.78
N ALA A 26 20.42 -2.83 -10.84
CA ALA A 26 20.79 -2.44 -12.21
C ALA A 26 20.88 -0.91 -12.35
N ALA A 27 19.91 -0.17 -11.79
CA ALA A 27 19.95 1.30 -11.79
C ALA A 27 21.18 1.85 -11.08
N ILE A 28 21.51 1.32 -9.89
CA ILE A 28 22.69 1.73 -9.11
C ILE A 28 23.96 1.54 -9.93
N ASN A 29 24.10 0.38 -10.58
CA ASN A 29 25.26 0.00 -11.38
C ASN A 29 25.32 0.70 -12.75
N THR A 30 24.24 1.38 -13.16
CA THR A 30 24.21 2.12 -14.43
C THR A 30 24.99 3.44 -14.31
N SER A 31 25.91 3.66 -15.25
CA SER A 31 26.71 4.88 -15.35
C SER A 31 25.87 6.10 -15.71
N ILE A 32 26.28 7.28 -15.24
CA ILE A 32 25.66 8.57 -15.58
C ILE A 32 26.65 9.52 -16.30
N ALA A 33 27.78 8.99 -16.76
CA ALA A 33 28.84 9.78 -17.38
C ALA A 33 28.35 10.47 -18.66
N ASP A 34 27.55 9.76 -19.46
CA ASP A 34 26.98 10.26 -20.71
C ASP A 34 25.46 10.39 -20.66
N LYS A 35 24.89 10.96 -21.74
CA LYS A 35 23.45 11.21 -21.87
C LYS A 35 22.64 9.92 -21.90
N GLN A 36 23.16 8.87 -22.52
CA GLN A 36 22.46 7.59 -22.65
C GLN A 36 22.34 6.91 -21.29
N GLY A 37 23.45 6.79 -20.55
CA GLY A 37 23.47 6.20 -19.22
C GLY A 37 22.60 6.95 -18.20
N ARG A 38 22.51 8.28 -18.30
CA ARG A 38 21.54 9.07 -17.50
C ARG A 38 20.10 8.71 -17.83
N GLY A 39 19.78 8.54 -19.11
CA GLY A 39 18.46 8.11 -19.58
C GLY A 39 18.11 6.72 -19.07
N ASP A 40 19.02 5.76 -19.24
CA ASP A 40 18.84 4.37 -18.82
C ASP A 40 18.68 4.27 -17.30
N LYS A 41 19.53 4.97 -16.53
CA LYS A 41 19.42 5.01 -15.07
C LYS A 41 18.09 5.62 -14.62
N GLY A 42 17.65 6.70 -15.24
CA GLY A 42 16.37 7.33 -14.96
C GLY A 42 15.18 6.40 -15.26
N PHE A 43 15.26 5.65 -16.36
CA PHE A 43 14.25 4.68 -16.74
C PHE A 43 14.17 3.53 -15.74
N LEU A 44 15.30 2.95 -15.33
CA LEU A 44 15.34 1.86 -14.34
C LEU A 44 14.79 2.31 -12.98
N TYR A 45 15.15 3.51 -12.51
CA TYR A 45 14.55 4.03 -11.27
C TYR A 45 13.04 4.25 -11.37
N LYS A 46 12.53 4.62 -12.55
CA LYS A 46 11.09 4.72 -12.76
C LYS A 46 10.42 3.34 -12.62
N ILE A 47 10.99 2.30 -13.22
CA ILE A 47 10.49 0.93 -13.07
C ILE A 47 10.50 0.51 -11.60
N SER A 48 11.62 0.72 -10.88
CA SER A 48 11.70 0.43 -9.45
C SER A 48 10.60 1.13 -8.65
N LYS A 49 10.34 2.42 -8.94
CA LYS A 49 9.27 3.18 -8.28
C LYS A 49 7.89 2.60 -8.54
N ASP A 50 7.60 2.25 -9.80
CA ASP A 50 6.31 1.68 -10.19
C ASP A 50 6.11 0.30 -9.54
N THR A 51 7.17 -0.51 -9.49
CA THR A 51 7.20 -1.84 -8.83
C THR A 51 6.93 -1.74 -7.33
N ALA A 52 7.52 -0.74 -6.65
CA ALA A 52 7.24 -0.46 -5.24
C ALA A 52 5.76 -0.09 -5.00
N GLY A 53 5.13 0.63 -5.94
CA GLY A 53 3.70 0.94 -5.90
C GLY A 53 2.81 -0.31 -6.01
N VAL A 54 3.20 -1.26 -6.86
CA VAL A 54 2.51 -2.56 -6.99
C VAL A 54 2.64 -3.36 -5.70
N LEU A 55 3.85 -3.48 -5.13
CA LEU A 55 4.09 -4.19 -3.89
C LEU A 55 3.24 -3.64 -2.73
N ALA A 56 3.25 -2.31 -2.55
CA ALA A 56 2.43 -1.65 -1.53
C ALA A 56 0.91 -1.89 -1.70
N THR A 57 0.46 -2.07 -2.95
CA THR A 57 -0.94 -2.39 -3.24
C THR A 57 -1.26 -3.84 -2.88
N ILE A 58 -0.36 -4.78 -3.20
CA ILE A 58 -0.49 -6.19 -2.82
C ILE A 58 -0.54 -6.34 -1.30
N GLU A 59 0.37 -5.70 -0.57
CA GLU A 59 0.40 -5.73 0.89
C GLU A 59 -0.88 -5.16 1.50
N ARG A 60 -1.43 -4.06 0.95
CA ARG A 60 -2.72 -3.52 1.38
C ARG A 60 -3.86 -4.53 1.19
N VAL A 61 -3.91 -5.19 0.04
CA VAL A 61 -4.95 -6.20 -0.25
C VAL A 61 -4.85 -7.39 0.71
N LEU A 62 -3.64 -7.87 1.01
CA LEU A 62 -3.41 -8.92 1.99
C LEU A 62 -3.80 -8.47 3.41
N ALA A 63 -3.44 -7.24 3.80
CA ALA A 63 -3.78 -6.66 5.10
C ALA A 63 -5.30 -6.47 5.29
N PHE A 64 -6.02 -6.05 4.25
CA PHE A 64 -7.50 -5.98 4.27
C PHE A 64 -8.12 -7.35 4.50
N LYS A 65 -7.62 -8.38 3.81
CA LYS A 65 -8.14 -9.75 3.94
C LYS A 65 -7.88 -10.34 5.32
N ASN A 66 -6.72 -10.05 5.90
CA ASN A 66 -6.32 -10.51 7.23
C ASN A 66 -6.94 -9.68 8.37
N GLY A 67 -7.82 -8.73 8.07
CA GLY A 67 -8.50 -7.89 9.05
C GLY A 67 -7.59 -6.90 9.78
N LYS A 68 -6.37 -6.67 9.29
CA LYS A 68 -5.39 -5.76 9.88
C LYS A 68 -5.64 -4.29 9.51
N LEU A 69 -6.29 -4.03 8.37
CA LEU A 69 -6.63 -2.68 7.89
C LEU A 69 -8.07 -2.63 7.36
N PRO A 70 -8.84 -1.55 7.59
CA PRO A 70 -10.09 -1.29 6.88
C PRO A 70 -9.81 -0.78 5.46
N PRO A 71 -10.72 -1.03 4.48
CA PRO A 71 -10.49 -0.78 3.04
C PRO A 71 -10.14 0.65 2.61
N ILE A 72 -10.24 1.63 3.52
CA ILE A 72 -10.16 3.07 3.25
C ILE A 72 -8.84 3.67 3.75
N SER A 73 -8.03 2.89 4.47
CA SER A 73 -6.87 3.41 5.20
C SER A 73 -5.55 2.97 4.57
N ALA A 74 -4.72 3.93 4.19
CA ALA A 74 -3.38 3.69 3.66
C ALA A 74 -2.31 3.51 4.75
N THR A 75 -2.60 3.88 6.01
CA THR A 75 -1.65 3.79 7.15
C THR A 75 -2.39 3.64 8.49
N ALA A 76 -1.74 3.04 9.49
CA ALA A 76 -2.32 2.88 10.84
C ALA A 76 -2.73 4.21 11.49
N GLU A 77 -1.97 5.30 11.28
CA GLU A 77 -2.36 6.65 11.74
C GLU A 77 -3.64 7.17 11.06
N THR A 78 -3.81 6.88 9.77
CA THR A 78 -5.04 7.25 9.05
C THR A 78 -6.22 6.45 9.58
N GLN A 79 -5.97 5.22 10.02
CA GLN A 79 -6.97 4.36 10.65
C GLN A 79 -7.37 4.85 12.03
N GLU A 80 -6.43 5.18 12.92
CA GLU A 80 -6.77 5.74 14.24
C GLU A 80 -7.61 7.02 14.11
N LYS A 81 -7.25 7.91 13.18
CA LYS A 81 -8.03 9.14 12.92
C LYS A 81 -9.42 8.83 12.38
N TYR A 82 -9.57 7.81 11.54
CA TYR A 82 -10.87 7.41 11.01
C TYR A 82 -11.75 6.73 12.08
N GLU A 83 -11.18 5.87 12.91
CA GLU A 83 -11.86 5.23 14.04
C GLU A 83 -12.31 6.26 15.07
N GLN A 84 -11.47 7.24 15.40
CA GLN A 84 -11.85 8.39 16.24
C GLN A 84 -13.02 9.18 15.63
N GLN A 85 -13.03 9.40 14.32
CA GLN A 85 -14.14 10.08 13.64
C GLN A 85 -15.44 9.27 13.67
N LEU A 86 -15.37 7.95 13.54
CA LEU A 86 -16.54 7.07 13.65
C LEU A 86 -17.12 7.05 15.05
N ILE A 87 -16.27 6.95 16.08
CA ILE A 87 -16.69 7.03 17.49
C ILE A 87 -17.39 8.36 17.75
N LYS A 88 -16.78 9.47 17.31
CA LYS A 88 -17.35 10.81 17.49
C LYS A 88 -18.70 10.98 16.81
N LYS A 89 -18.87 10.44 15.60
CA LYS A 89 -20.17 10.44 14.90
C LYS A 89 -21.21 9.59 15.62
N ALA A 90 -20.81 8.42 16.12
CA ALA A 90 -21.70 7.54 16.88
C ALA A 90 -22.15 8.19 18.20
N GLU A 91 -21.27 8.91 18.88
CA GLU A 91 -21.61 9.69 20.09
C GLU A 91 -22.56 10.84 19.76
N GLU A 92 -22.33 11.58 18.67
CA GLU A 92 -23.21 12.66 18.22
C GLU A 92 -24.61 12.16 17.80
N GLU A 93 -24.69 11.01 17.13
CA GLU A 93 -25.96 10.37 16.79
C GLU A 93 -26.67 9.83 18.03
N ALA A 94 -25.95 9.18 18.95
CA ALA A 94 -26.51 8.73 20.21
C ALA A 94 -27.05 9.90 21.06
N ALA A 95 -26.37 11.04 21.07
CA ALA A 95 -26.83 12.25 21.74
C ALA A 95 -28.10 12.82 21.09
N LYS A 96 -28.18 12.85 19.76
CA LYS A 96 -29.39 13.26 19.02
C LYS A 96 -30.57 12.32 19.25
N VAL A 97 -30.32 11.01 19.36
CA VAL A 97 -31.35 10.02 19.68
C VAL A 97 -31.81 10.20 21.13
N ARG A 98 -30.90 10.39 22.10
CA ARG A 98 -31.29 10.69 23.50
C ARG A 98 -32.11 11.97 23.62
N GLN A 99 -31.81 13.01 22.84
CA GLN A 99 -32.62 14.24 22.79
C GLN A 99 -34.00 14.07 22.14
N ARG A 100 -34.20 13.04 21.30
CA ARG A 100 -35.50 12.71 20.69
C ARG A 100 -36.35 11.77 21.54
N VAL A 101 -35.74 11.06 22.48
CA VAL A 101 -36.39 10.06 23.35
C VAL A 101 -36.65 10.62 24.76
N SER A 102 -36.02 11.75 25.13
CA SER A 102 -36.39 12.62 26.25
C SER A 102 -37.49 13.60 25.87
#